data_AF-A0AAW9BN00-F1
#
_entry.id   AF-A0AAW9BN00-F1
#
_cell.length_a   1.000
_cell.length_b   1.000
_cell.length_c   1.000
_cell.angle_alpha   90.00
_cell.angle_beta   90.00
_cell.angle_gamma   90.00
#
_symmetry.space_group_name_H-M   'P 1'
#
loop_
_entity.id
_entity.type
_entity.pdbx_description
1 polymer ?
#
loop_
_entity_poly.entity_id
_entity_poly.type
_entity_poly.pdbx_seq_one_letter_code
_entity_poly.pdbx_strand_id
1 'polypeptide(L)'
;MDQIIGQVKEIATVKGEFQLHQVQRYCQFEISSFCSSSDGDTQHLLKCLIKQKERVSKQCSRVISDNNRAQPSLADEWRHDILIPAGSTYFVDPVDKSLGVNLSRPSRYMNIPIIGQLSWYEGGAIRSYVPNQTPVQYGQLVFAANQEITLFPSGQIKSGVLSQPIVTQNQSFSAGQIITRDSDKQPFRSLK
;
A
#
# COMPACT_ATOMS: atom_id res chain seq x y z
N MET A 1 -5.23 -0.45 23.15
CA MET A 1 -5.09 -1.09 21.82
C MET A 1 -6.38 -0.95 20.99
N ASP A 2 -7.57 -1.00 21.58
CA ASP A 2 -8.85 -0.83 20.85
C ASP A 2 -9.15 0.58 20.33
N GLN A 3 -8.56 1.63 20.92
CA GLN A 3 -8.77 3.02 20.50
C GLN A 3 -8.11 3.38 19.16
N ILE A 4 -7.03 2.69 18.78
CA ILE A 4 -6.28 2.93 17.54
C ILE A 4 -6.92 2.16 16.38
N ILE A 5 -7.33 0.91 16.61
CA ILE A 5 -8.19 0.17 15.67
C ILE A 5 -9.53 0.91 15.53
N GLY A 6 -10.04 1.51 16.62
CA GLY A 6 -11.21 2.36 16.65
C GLY A 6 -11.06 3.62 15.80
N GLN A 7 -9.97 4.39 15.95
CA GLN A 7 -9.73 5.61 15.15
C GLN A 7 -9.32 5.32 13.71
N VAL A 8 -8.63 4.21 13.43
CA VAL A 8 -8.28 3.80 12.06
C VAL A 8 -9.49 3.18 11.36
N LYS A 9 -10.33 2.41 12.08
CA LYS A 9 -11.66 2.08 11.61
C LYS A 9 -12.43 3.37 11.42
N GLU A 10 -12.57 4.28 12.37
CA GLU A 10 -13.28 5.54 12.21
C GLU A 10 -12.74 6.39 11.04
N ILE A 11 -11.43 6.45 10.79
CA ILE A 11 -10.89 7.10 9.59
C ILE A 11 -11.19 6.28 8.32
N ALA A 12 -11.21 4.95 8.38
CA ALA A 12 -11.54 4.04 7.27
C ALA A 12 -13.02 3.62 7.17
N THR A 13 -13.89 4.01 8.11
CA THR A 13 -15.32 3.71 8.22
C THR A 13 -16.08 5.01 8.29
N VAL A 14 -15.67 6.06 8.99
CA VAL A 14 -16.30 7.40 8.83
C VAL A 14 -15.81 8.09 7.54
N LYS A 15 -14.55 7.87 7.08
CA LYS A 15 -14.15 8.28 5.70
C LYS A 15 -14.26 7.16 4.65
N GLY A 16 -14.38 5.88 5.04
CA GLY A 16 -14.69 4.80 4.08
C GLY A 16 -16.18 4.53 3.89
N GLU A 17 -17.05 4.89 4.84
CA GLU A 17 -18.50 5.11 4.59
C GLU A 17 -18.68 6.29 3.65
N PHE A 18 -17.73 7.23 3.59
CA PHE A 18 -17.69 8.22 2.52
C PHE A 18 -17.50 7.56 1.16
N GLN A 19 -16.70 6.48 1.05
CA GLN A 19 -16.60 5.70 -0.19
C GLN A 19 -17.81 4.81 -0.43
N LEU A 20 -18.38 4.11 0.56
CA LEU A 20 -19.58 3.31 0.32
C LEU A 20 -20.76 4.21 -0.07
N HIS A 21 -20.99 5.31 0.64
CA HIS A 21 -22.03 6.28 0.30
C HIS A 21 -21.76 6.94 -1.05
N GLN A 22 -20.52 7.28 -1.39
CA GLN A 22 -20.21 7.81 -2.72
C GLN A 22 -20.27 6.77 -3.84
N VAL A 23 -19.89 5.52 -3.60
CA VAL A 23 -20.04 4.40 -4.53
C VAL A 23 -21.52 4.09 -4.71
N GLN A 24 -22.30 3.97 -3.64
CA GLN A 24 -23.75 3.79 -3.72
C GLN A 24 -24.45 4.97 -4.40
N ARG A 25 -23.97 6.21 -4.20
CA ARG A 25 -24.56 7.43 -4.80
C ARG A 25 -24.16 7.64 -6.26
N TYR A 26 -22.89 7.43 -6.62
CA TYR A 26 -22.35 7.72 -7.95
C TYR A 26 -22.18 6.49 -8.84
N CYS A 27 -22.27 5.28 -8.29
CA CYS A 27 -22.36 4.01 -9.03
C CYS A 27 -23.74 3.35 -8.89
N GLN A 28 -24.78 4.09 -8.48
CA GLN A 28 -26.11 3.51 -8.17
C GLN A 28 -26.67 2.69 -9.33
N PHE A 29 -26.56 3.23 -10.55
CA PHE A 29 -27.02 2.57 -11.76
C PHE A 29 -26.23 1.29 -12.04
N GLU A 30 -24.91 1.36 -11.95
CA GLU A 30 -23.99 0.25 -12.19
C GLU A 30 -24.17 -0.88 -11.17
N ILE A 31 -24.40 -0.53 -9.90
CA ILE A 31 -24.68 -1.49 -8.85
C ILE A 31 -25.97 -2.25 -9.17
N SER A 32 -27.05 -1.53 -9.49
CA SER A 32 -28.34 -2.15 -9.83
C SER A 32 -28.29 -2.97 -11.13
N SER A 33 -27.43 -2.58 -12.08
CA SER A 33 -27.35 -3.19 -13.41
C SER A 33 -26.38 -4.36 -13.49
N PHE A 34 -25.34 -4.39 -12.65
CA PHE A 34 -24.23 -5.35 -12.78
C PHE A 34 -23.96 -6.16 -11.50
N CYS A 35 -24.37 -5.69 -10.33
CA CYS A 35 -23.98 -6.25 -9.03
C CYS A 35 -25.19 -6.68 -8.18
N SER A 36 -26.16 -7.35 -8.81
CA SER A 36 -27.55 -7.62 -8.36
C SER A 36 -27.75 -8.40 -7.06
N SER A 37 -26.70 -8.76 -6.30
CA SER A 37 -26.81 -9.61 -5.11
C SER A 37 -25.71 -9.40 -4.06
N SER A 38 -25.01 -8.26 -4.07
CA SER A 38 -24.03 -7.98 -3.01
C SER A 38 -24.76 -7.47 -1.77
N ASP A 39 -25.36 -8.39 -1.02
CA ASP A 39 -25.96 -8.12 0.29
C ASP A 39 -24.85 -7.64 1.25
N GLY A 40 -24.83 -6.33 1.50
CA GLY A 40 -24.18 -5.70 2.64
C GLY A 40 -22.64 -5.67 2.69
N ASP A 41 -21.93 -6.49 1.92
CA ASP A 41 -20.46 -6.53 1.97
C ASP A 41 -19.83 -5.59 0.92
N THR A 42 -19.34 -4.45 1.40
CA THR A 42 -18.59 -3.43 0.66
C THR A 42 -17.46 -4.02 -0.18
N GLN A 43 -16.79 -5.08 0.27
CA GLN A 43 -15.71 -5.71 -0.50
C GLN A 43 -16.23 -6.46 -1.73
N HIS A 44 -17.40 -7.08 -1.65
CA HIS A 44 -18.02 -7.78 -2.78
C HIS A 44 -18.55 -6.79 -3.81
N LEU A 45 -19.16 -5.70 -3.37
CA LEU A 45 -19.65 -4.61 -4.22
C LEU A 45 -18.50 -3.97 -5.02
N LEU A 46 -17.41 -3.59 -4.34
CA LEU A 46 -16.24 -2.97 -4.98
C LEU A 46 -15.55 -3.93 -5.96
N LYS A 47 -15.38 -5.21 -5.59
CA LYS A 47 -14.82 -6.23 -6.50
C LYS A 47 -15.67 -6.41 -7.75
N CYS A 48 -17.00 -6.40 -7.61
CA CYS A 48 -17.92 -6.47 -8.74
C CYS A 48 -17.76 -5.26 -9.68
N LEU A 49 -17.77 -4.05 -9.14
CA LEU A 49 -17.64 -2.81 -9.93
C LEU A 49 -16.26 -2.69 -10.61
N ILE A 50 -15.19 -3.07 -9.92
CA ILE A 50 -13.83 -3.10 -10.49
C ILE A 50 -13.73 -4.10 -11.65
N LYS A 51 -14.39 -5.26 -11.54
CA LYS A 51 -14.45 -6.25 -12.64
C LYS A 51 -15.17 -5.72 -13.88
N GLN A 52 -16.06 -4.74 -13.71
CA GLN A 52 -16.83 -4.10 -14.78
C GLN A 52 -16.30 -2.72 -15.16
N LYS A 53 -15.04 -2.37 -14.79
CA LYS A 53 -14.46 -1.03 -14.92
C LYS A 53 -14.57 -0.39 -16.31
N GLU A 54 -14.65 -1.19 -17.37
CA GLU A 54 -14.79 -0.71 -18.76
C GLU A 54 -16.23 -0.31 -19.15
N ARG A 55 -17.22 -0.73 -18.34
CA ARG A 55 -18.66 -0.56 -18.61
C ARG A 55 -19.36 0.37 -17.63
N VAL A 56 -18.63 0.88 -16.63
CA VAL A 56 -19.14 1.85 -15.65
C VAL A 56 -19.04 3.28 -16.18
N SER A 57 -19.94 4.17 -15.73
CA SER A 57 -19.90 5.59 -16.11
C SER A 57 -18.60 6.25 -15.69
N LYS A 58 -18.24 7.39 -16.31
CA LYS A 58 -17.03 8.16 -15.94
C LYS A 58 -17.03 8.59 -14.47
N GLN A 59 -18.19 8.87 -13.90
CA GLN A 59 -18.32 9.26 -12.49
C GLN A 59 -18.11 8.08 -11.55
N CYS A 60 -18.78 6.95 -11.81
CA CYS A 60 -18.53 5.72 -11.07
C CYS A 60 -17.06 5.26 -11.21
N SER A 61 -16.53 5.32 -12.44
CA SER A 61 -15.14 4.99 -12.77
C SER A 61 -14.15 5.78 -11.93
N ARG A 62 -14.38 7.09 -11.73
CA ARG A 62 -13.55 7.92 -10.85
C ARG A 62 -13.56 7.41 -9.41
N VAL A 63 -14.76 7.20 -8.85
CA VAL A 63 -14.93 6.76 -7.45
C VAL A 63 -14.34 5.37 -7.21
N ILE A 64 -14.50 4.42 -8.16
CA ILE A 64 -13.86 3.09 -8.06
C ILE A 64 -12.36 3.13 -8.37
N SER A 65 -11.91 4.09 -9.20
CA SER A 65 -10.49 4.25 -9.56
C SER A 65 -9.66 4.96 -8.50
N ASP A 66 -10.32 5.63 -7.55
CA ASP A 66 -9.66 6.32 -6.44
C ASP A 66 -9.03 5.36 -5.40
N ASN A 67 -8.97 4.04 -5.65
CA ASN A 67 -8.05 3.11 -4.99
C ASN A 67 -8.07 3.14 -3.44
N ASN A 68 -9.25 3.22 -2.82
CA ASN A 68 -9.38 3.35 -1.35
C ASN A 68 -8.68 4.58 -0.75
N ARG A 69 -8.49 5.66 -1.52
CA ARG A 69 -7.75 6.85 -1.10
C ARG A 69 -8.61 7.81 -0.29
N ALA A 70 -8.09 8.25 0.86
CA ALA A 70 -8.66 9.34 1.64
C ALA A 70 -8.39 10.70 0.98
N GLN A 71 -9.04 11.76 1.45
CA GLN A 71 -8.64 13.12 1.10
C GLN A 71 -7.20 13.41 1.58
N PRO A 72 -6.45 14.29 0.88
CA PRO A 72 -5.13 14.72 1.31
C PRO A 72 -5.15 15.27 2.74
N SER A 73 -4.10 14.96 3.52
CA SER A 73 -3.94 15.48 4.88
C SER A 73 -3.84 17.01 4.86
N LEU A 74 -4.46 17.67 5.84
CA LEU A 74 -4.45 19.14 5.95
C LEU A 74 -3.22 19.67 6.68
N ALA A 75 -2.55 18.83 7.45
CA ALA A 75 -1.40 19.17 8.27
C ALA A 75 -0.38 18.03 8.27
N ASP A 76 0.84 18.36 8.64
CA ASP A 76 1.88 17.39 8.94
C ASP A 76 1.48 16.61 10.21
N GLU A 77 1.67 15.29 10.19
CA GLU A 77 1.34 14.41 11.31
C GLU A 77 2.40 13.33 11.52
N TRP A 78 2.57 12.86 12.75
CA TRP A 78 3.51 11.78 13.04
C TRP A 78 2.79 10.44 13.12
N ARG A 79 3.34 9.42 12.45
CA ARG A 79 2.81 8.07 12.42
C ARG A 79 3.92 7.03 12.51
N HIS A 80 3.95 6.26 13.60
CA HIS A 80 4.99 5.26 13.88
C HIS A 80 6.41 5.81 13.63
N ASP A 81 6.69 6.98 14.23
CA ASP A 81 7.97 7.70 14.13
C ASP A 81 8.35 8.19 12.72
N ILE A 82 7.38 8.23 11.81
CA ILE A 82 7.53 8.80 10.47
C ILE A 82 6.66 10.06 10.38
N LEU A 83 7.26 11.17 9.96
CA LEU A 83 6.53 12.38 9.63
C LEU A 83 5.78 12.18 8.31
N ILE A 84 4.46 12.31 8.32
CA ILE A 84 3.61 12.31 7.14
C ILE A 84 3.30 13.76 6.79
N PRO A 85 3.83 14.29 5.68
CA PRO A 85 3.62 15.69 5.33
C PRO A 85 2.18 16.01 4.95
N ALA A 86 1.76 17.25 5.16
CA ALA A 86 0.52 17.80 4.65
C ALA A 86 0.40 17.58 3.14
N GLY A 87 -0.81 17.28 2.67
CA GLY A 87 -1.12 16.93 1.30
C GLY A 87 -0.91 15.46 0.95
N SER A 88 -0.48 14.62 1.90
CA SER A 88 -0.31 13.18 1.69
C SER A 88 -1.65 12.45 1.70
N THR A 89 -1.77 11.37 0.94
CA THR A 89 -3.05 10.68 0.71
C THR A 89 -2.98 9.26 1.24
N TYR A 90 -3.78 8.96 2.28
CA TYR A 90 -3.92 7.62 2.85
C TYR A 90 -4.67 6.68 1.92
N PHE A 91 -4.40 5.38 1.99
CA PHE A 91 -5.15 4.33 1.31
C PHE A 91 -5.14 3.03 2.11
N VAL A 92 -6.08 2.12 1.83
CA VAL A 92 -6.07 0.77 2.41
C VAL A 92 -5.90 -0.27 1.30
N ASP A 93 -4.92 -1.16 1.43
CA ASP A 93 -4.78 -2.32 0.55
C ASP A 93 -5.83 -3.38 0.97
N PRO A 94 -6.79 -3.74 0.11
CA PRO A 94 -7.83 -4.69 0.47
C PRO A 94 -7.34 -6.14 0.55
N VAL A 95 -6.15 -6.45 0.00
CA VAL A 95 -5.61 -7.82 -0.04
C VAL A 95 -5.13 -8.25 1.33
N ASP A 96 -4.33 -7.42 1.99
CA ASP A 96 -3.71 -7.71 3.28
C ASP A 96 -4.10 -6.74 4.40
N LYS A 97 -5.08 -5.87 4.14
CA LYS A 97 -5.59 -4.85 5.06
C LYS A 97 -4.51 -3.88 5.55
N SER A 98 -3.42 -3.73 4.80
CA SER A 98 -2.39 -2.75 5.13
C SER A 98 -2.90 -1.33 4.90
N LEU A 99 -2.43 -0.43 5.75
CA LEU A 99 -2.67 1.00 5.61
C LEU A 99 -1.47 1.61 4.90
N GLY A 100 -1.71 2.30 3.80
CA GLY A 100 -0.70 2.98 3.03
C GLY A 100 -0.90 4.49 3.01
N VAL A 101 0.16 5.20 2.64
CA VAL A 101 0.19 6.64 2.41
C VAL A 101 1.00 6.90 1.14
N ASN A 102 0.45 7.73 0.25
CA ASN A 102 1.22 8.40 -0.79
C ASN A 102 1.73 9.72 -0.22
N LEU A 103 3.03 9.81 0.01
CA LEU A 103 3.68 11.00 0.55
C LEU A 103 3.66 12.13 -0.48
N SER A 104 3.22 13.32 -0.06
CA SER A 104 3.22 14.52 -0.92
C SER A 104 4.62 15.10 -1.17
N ARG A 105 5.54 14.87 -0.22
CA ARG A 105 6.95 15.24 -0.29
C ARG A 105 7.81 14.22 0.46
N PRO A 106 9.14 14.17 0.24
CA PRO A 106 10.00 13.22 0.91
C PRO A 106 9.90 13.29 2.45
N SER A 107 10.03 12.13 3.09
CA SER A 107 10.10 11.98 4.55
C SER A 107 11.29 11.09 4.94
N ARG A 108 11.34 10.62 6.19
CA ARG A 108 12.39 9.75 6.70
C ARG A 108 11.80 8.59 7.52
N TYR A 109 12.38 7.41 7.32
CA TYR A 109 12.16 6.23 8.14
C TYR A 109 13.51 5.67 8.57
N MET A 110 13.79 5.58 9.87
CA MET A 110 15.11 5.12 10.38
C MET A 110 16.30 5.83 9.71
N ASN A 111 16.22 7.16 9.56
CA ASN A 111 17.17 8.00 8.82
C ASN A 111 17.28 7.75 7.30
N ILE A 112 16.58 6.75 6.74
CA ILE A 112 16.47 6.51 5.31
C ILE A 112 15.50 7.55 4.71
N PRO A 113 15.93 8.38 3.75
CA PRO A 113 15.02 9.26 3.02
C PRO A 113 14.05 8.42 2.18
N ILE A 114 12.76 8.63 2.38
CA ILE A 114 11.69 7.91 1.67
C ILE A 114 10.83 8.87 0.85
N ILE A 115 10.25 8.37 -0.23
CA ILE A 115 9.33 9.09 -1.12
C ILE A 115 8.17 8.19 -1.52
N GLY A 116 7.19 8.76 -2.22
CA GLY A 116 6.15 7.96 -2.87
C GLY A 116 5.32 7.19 -1.86
N GLN A 117 5.26 5.87 -2.01
CA GLN A 117 4.41 5.01 -1.20
C GLN A 117 5.12 4.51 0.06
N LEU A 118 4.38 4.52 1.16
CA LEU A 118 4.74 3.97 2.46
C LEU A 118 3.54 3.18 2.98
N SER A 119 3.74 1.99 3.53
CA SER A 119 2.65 1.20 4.09
C SER A 119 3.02 0.47 5.38
N TRP A 120 2.02 0.19 6.20
CA TRP A 120 2.12 -0.55 7.45
C TRP A 120 1.13 -1.71 7.46
N TYR A 121 1.55 -2.82 8.07
CA TYR A 121 0.65 -3.88 8.49
C TYR A 121 -0.37 -3.37 9.53
N GLU A 122 -1.45 -4.12 9.71
CA GLU A 122 -2.48 -3.81 10.72
C GLU A 122 -1.88 -3.63 12.13
N GLY A 123 -0.84 -4.38 12.47
CA GLY A 123 -0.11 -4.27 13.74
C GLY A 123 0.86 -3.07 13.86
N GLY A 124 0.93 -2.19 12.86
CA GLY A 124 1.78 -0.99 12.91
C GLY A 124 3.24 -1.20 12.47
N ALA A 125 3.66 -2.43 12.20
CA ALA A 125 4.95 -2.70 11.57
C ALA A 125 4.98 -2.19 10.12
N ILE A 126 6.13 -1.66 9.67
CA ILE A 126 6.30 -1.22 8.28
C ILE A 126 6.18 -2.42 7.35
N ARG A 127 5.32 -2.29 6.35
CA ARG A 127 5.11 -3.27 5.28
C ARG A 127 5.96 -2.94 4.06
N SER A 128 5.89 -1.71 3.58
CA SER A 128 6.70 -1.29 2.44
C SER A 128 7.05 0.18 2.49
N TYR A 129 8.13 0.56 1.81
CA TYR A 129 8.51 1.95 1.59
C TYR A 129 9.35 2.06 0.31
N VAL A 130 9.43 3.27 -0.25
CA VAL A 130 10.30 3.57 -1.40
C VAL A 130 11.44 4.50 -0.95
N PRO A 131 12.70 4.05 -0.94
CA PRO A 131 13.85 4.92 -0.68
C PRO A 131 14.03 5.94 -1.81
N ASN A 132 14.47 7.15 -1.48
CA ASN A 132 14.54 8.26 -2.43
C ASN A 132 15.76 8.19 -3.37
N GLN A 133 16.95 8.60 -2.89
CA GLN A 133 18.10 8.83 -3.77
C GLN A 133 19.23 7.82 -3.56
N THR A 134 19.32 7.22 -2.38
CA THR A 134 20.43 6.35 -2.01
C THR A 134 19.97 4.90 -1.96
N PRO A 135 20.70 3.97 -2.61
CA PRO A 135 20.52 2.55 -2.37
C PRO A 135 20.58 2.24 -0.86
N VAL A 136 19.77 1.29 -0.42
CA VAL A 136 19.66 0.93 1.00
C VAL A 136 20.31 -0.43 1.22
N GLN A 137 21.23 -0.48 2.18
CA GLN A 137 21.94 -1.71 2.53
C GLN A 137 21.24 -2.44 3.69
N TYR A 138 21.00 -3.74 3.49
CA TYR A 138 20.49 -4.68 4.48
C TYR A 138 21.44 -5.89 4.55
N GLY A 139 22.38 -5.85 5.50
CA GLY A 139 23.45 -6.84 5.56
C GLY A 139 24.30 -6.79 4.30
N GLN A 140 24.30 -7.88 3.52
CA GLN A 140 25.01 -7.95 2.23
C GLN A 140 24.16 -7.46 1.05
N LEU A 141 22.84 -7.36 1.20
CA LEU A 141 21.93 -6.96 0.13
C LEU A 141 21.92 -5.44 0.00
N VAL A 142 22.03 -4.93 -1.23
CA VAL A 142 21.92 -3.50 -1.52
C VAL A 142 20.74 -3.31 -2.46
N PHE A 143 19.68 -2.65 -1.98
CA PHE A 143 18.45 -2.40 -2.73
C PHE A 143 18.48 -1.05 -3.44
N ALA A 144 17.92 -1.01 -4.64
CA ALA A 144 17.90 0.18 -5.48
C ALA A 144 17.07 1.32 -4.88
N ALA A 145 17.55 2.54 -5.08
CA ALA A 145 16.76 3.75 -4.83
C ALA A 145 15.56 3.82 -5.79
N ASN A 146 14.51 4.54 -5.40
CA ASN A 146 13.26 4.71 -6.15
C ASN A 146 12.50 3.41 -6.47
N GLN A 147 12.83 2.31 -5.80
CA GLN A 147 12.17 1.00 -5.97
C GLN A 147 11.61 0.55 -4.63
N GLU A 148 10.39 0.02 -4.64
CA GLU A 148 9.74 -0.42 -3.39
C GLU A 148 10.52 -1.57 -2.74
N ILE A 149 10.71 -1.44 -1.42
CA ILE A 149 11.19 -2.51 -0.56
C ILE A 149 9.99 -2.98 0.28
N THR A 150 9.70 -4.27 0.22
CA THR A 150 8.68 -4.90 1.07
C THR A 150 9.36 -5.67 2.19
N LEU A 151 8.83 -5.54 3.40
CA LEU A 151 9.28 -6.22 4.61
C LEU A 151 8.25 -7.24 5.06
N PHE A 152 8.66 -8.21 5.87
CA PHE A 152 7.75 -8.99 6.71
C PHE A 152 7.38 -8.20 7.97
N PRO A 153 6.34 -8.62 8.72
CA PRO A 153 6.01 -8.00 10.01
C PRO A 153 7.16 -7.99 11.02
N SER A 154 8.14 -8.90 10.87
CA SER A 154 9.37 -8.95 11.66
C SER A 154 10.37 -7.83 11.33
N GLY A 155 10.13 -7.05 10.27
CA GLY A 155 11.05 -6.04 9.74
C GLY A 155 12.13 -6.61 8.81
N GLN A 156 12.18 -7.93 8.62
CA GLN A 156 13.07 -8.59 7.69
C GLN A 156 12.65 -8.34 6.23
N ILE A 157 13.61 -8.31 5.31
CA ILE A 157 13.31 -8.07 3.89
C ILE A 157 12.49 -9.22 3.32
N LYS A 158 11.37 -8.91 2.68
CA LYS A 158 10.55 -9.84 1.89
C LYS A 158 10.89 -9.76 0.41
N SER A 159 10.95 -8.56 -0.15
CA SER A 159 11.13 -8.33 -1.58
C SER A 159 11.75 -6.97 -1.88
N GLY A 160 12.46 -6.85 -3.00
CA GLY A 160 12.96 -5.58 -3.53
C GLY A 160 13.84 -5.76 -4.77
N VAL A 161 14.16 -4.64 -5.42
CA VAL A 161 15.07 -4.59 -6.57
C VAL A 161 16.50 -4.41 -6.10
N LEU A 162 17.43 -5.23 -6.56
CA LEU A 162 18.86 -5.09 -6.22
C LEU A 162 19.52 -3.94 -6.98
N SER A 163 20.35 -3.16 -6.29
CA SER A 163 21.21 -2.14 -6.89
C SER A 163 22.54 -2.70 -7.41
N GLN A 164 22.98 -3.84 -6.88
CA GLN A 164 24.28 -4.45 -7.16
C GLN A 164 24.13 -5.98 -7.22
N PRO A 165 24.97 -6.67 -8.00
CA PRO A 165 24.94 -8.13 -8.03
C PRO A 165 25.38 -8.72 -6.69
N ILE A 166 24.83 -9.87 -6.33
CA ILE A 166 25.19 -10.59 -5.11
C ILE A 166 25.13 -12.10 -5.32
N VAL A 167 25.95 -12.82 -4.57
CA VAL A 167 25.89 -14.28 -4.45
C VAL A 167 25.46 -14.63 -3.03
N THR A 168 24.29 -15.28 -2.88
CA THR A 168 23.80 -15.77 -1.58
C THR A 168 23.44 -17.23 -1.69
N GLN A 169 23.90 -18.09 -0.76
CA GLN A 169 23.48 -19.49 -0.65
C GLN A 169 23.49 -20.25 -2.00
N ASN A 170 24.58 -20.13 -2.77
CA ASN A 170 24.76 -20.70 -4.12
C ASN A 170 23.86 -20.17 -5.24
N GLN A 171 23.15 -19.06 -5.04
CA GLN A 171 22.45 -18.34 -6.11
C GLN A 171 23.11 -16.99 -6.37
N SER A 172 23.27 -16.66 -7.65
CA SER A 172 23.72 -15.35 -8.09
C SER A 172 22.52 -14.53 -8.57
N PHE A 173 22.45 -13.29 -8.10
CA PHE A 173 21.49 -12.30 -8.54
C PHE A 173 22.22 -11.16 -9.19
N SER A 174 21.66 -10.67 -10.30
CA SER A 174 22.16 -9.53 -11.05
C SER A 174 21.62 -8.23 -10.48
N ALA A 175 22.32 -7.11 -10.74
CA ALA A 175 21.76 -5.79 -10.49
C ALA A 175 20.48 -5.57 -11.32
N GLY A 176 19.52 -4.84 -10.77
CA GLY A 176 18.20 -4.60 -11.37
C GLY A 176 17.21 -5.75 -11.22
N GLN A 177 17.64 -6.90 -10.68
CA GLN A 177 16.77 -8.05 -10.48
C GLN A 177 15.87 -7.87 -9.27
N ILE A 178 14.59 -8.25 -9.39
CA ILE A 178 13.68 -8.35 -8.26
C ILE A 178 13.96 -9.68 -7.55
N ILE A 179 14.31 -9.60 -6.28
CA ILE A 179 14.44 -10.77 -5.40
C ILE A 179 13.30 -10.78 -4.40
N THR A 180 12.80 -11.98 -4.06
CA THR A 180 11.71 -12.16 -3.12
C THR A 180 11.86 -13.46 -2.34
N ARG A 181 11.17 -13.62 -1.22
CA ARG A 181 11.02 -14.89 -0.48
C ARG A 181 9.64 -14.94 0.20
N ASP A 182 9.12 -16.14 0.43
CA ASP A 182 7.79 -16.30 1.06
C ASP A 182 7.86 -16.31 2.59
N SER A 183 9.04 -16.52 3.18
CA SER A 183 9.26 -16.40 4.63
C SER A 183 10.69 -16.01 4.97
N ASP A 184 10.91 -15.54 6.20
CA ASP A 184 12.22 -15.16 6.75
C ASP A 184 13.24 -16.31 6.75
N LYS A 185 12.77 -17.55 6.74
CA LYS A 185 13.60 -18.77 6.80
C LYS A 185 13.98 -19.31 5.43
N GLN A 186 13.35 -18.81 4.36
CA GLN A 186 13.60 -19.29 3.01
C GLN A 186 14.65 -18.44 2.29
N PRO A 187 15.42 -19.05 1.36
CA PRO A 187 16.31 -18.30 0.49
C PRO A 187 15.53 -17.34 -0.39
N PHE A 188 16.20 -16.27 -0.82
CA PHE A 188 15.67 -15.43 -1.88
C PHE A 188 15.57 -16.20 -3.20
N ARG A 189 14.61 -15.82 -4.03
CA ARG A 189 14.44 -16.26 -5.40
C ARG A 189 14.24 -15.05 -6.30
N SER A 190 14.60 -15.18 -7.57
CA SER A 190 14.24 -14.18 -8.58
C SER A 190 12.73 -14.21 -8.83
N LEU A 191 12.11 -13.03 -8.88
CA LEU A 191 10.90 -12.89 -9.68
C LEU A 191 11.34 -12.85 -11.16
N LYS A 192 10.74 -13.70 -12.01
CA LYS A 192 10.95 -13.64 -13.47
C LYS A 192 10.00 -12.61 -14.07
#